data_AF-A0A5C9EXM5-F1
#
_entry.id   AF-A0A5C9EXM5-F1
#
_cell.length_a   1.000
_cell.length_b   1.000
_cell.length_c   1.000
_cell.angle_alpha   90.00
_cell.angle_beta   90.00
_cell.angle_gamma   90.00
#
_symmetry.space_group_name_H-M   'P 1'
#
loop_
_entity.id
_entity.type
_entity.pdbx_description
1 polymer ?
#
loop_
_entity_poly.entity_id
_entity_poly.type
_entity_poly.pdbx_seq_one_letter_code
_entity_poly.pdbx_strand_id
1 'polypeptide(L)'
;MINITIFEFFELFDRIWMQRILIAAILIGIVGGIIGTFIILYKIIFLGEAIAHSAFAGVALALVIGVQPIYMIFLFSELSAISVGYVNQKKIMNENIILAIIFSGMMALGIIFINLLTEVSASVSSILFGALFYINQEQVIILIVVSVIVIAILVYLRKELFFMVFDKEMAKLSGIPIKILDYLFLMLLAALIGVSIQSIGAILVFAIFIMPAATAYMLTYNYRLMIILSALFGAVSGFLGVMISFLYNLPGGPSIVIIATGFFLVAFIFSPKRLSKFINKFKFKYSEGYKKLQEQFDHPLGIDVPHAHIDTEKIILQVKPKKFPPEHKWKGHKPIKKEKSETNNTKKEEKDEK
;
A
#
# COMPACT_ATOMS: atom_id res chain seq x y z
N MET A 1 31.28 -24.67 -3.43
CA MET A 1 29.82 -24.68 -3.23
C MET A 1 29.56 -25.46 -1.96
N ILE A 2 29.23 -24.80 -0.86
CA ILE A 2 28.82 -25.49 0.37
C ILE A 2 27.30 -25.53 0.30
N ASN A 3 26.74 -26.62 -0.24
CA ASN A 3 25.30 -26.87 -0.14
C ASN A 3 25.05 -27.37 1.27
N ILE A 4 24.65 -26.46 2.14
CA ILE A 4 24.33 -26.73 3.54
C ILE A 4 22.99 -27.47 3.57
N THR A 5 22.85 -28.50 4.41
CA THR A 5 21.56 -29.17 4.63
C THR A 5 20.69 -28.38 5.61
N ILE A 6 19.38 -28.67 5.65
CA ILE A 6 18.46 -27.99 6.59
C ILE A 6 18.90 -28.18 8.05
N PHE A 7 19.43 -29.35 8.40
CA PHE A 7 19.91 -29.62 9.75
C PHE A 7 21.15 -28.78 10.10
N GLU A 8 22.13 -28.73 9.21
CA GLU A 8 23.31 -27.88 9.36
C GLU A 8 22.95 -26.39 9.45
N PHE A 9 21.90 -25.94 8.75
CA PHE A 9 21.40 -24.56 8.91
C PHE A 9 20.96 -24.28 10.35
N PHE A 10 20.28 -25.22 11.02
CA PHE A 10 19.89 -25.06 12.42
C PHE A 10 21.09 -25.09 13.37
N GLU A 11 22.15 -25.82 13.06
CA GLU A 11 23.40 -25.79 13.85
C GLU A 11 24.10 -24.42 13.78
N LEU A 12 23.92 -23.67 12.69
CA LEU A 12 24.48 -22.33 12.57
C LEU A 12 23.82 -21.32 13.53
N PHE A 13 22.67 -21.63 14.14
CA PHE A 13 21.98 -20.71 15.08
C PHE A 13 22.80 -20.43 16.33
N ASP A 14 23.73 -21.33 16.70
CA ASP A 14 24.62 -21.12 17.84
C ASP A 14 25.69 -20.05 17.55
N ARG A 15 25.90 -19.69 16.28
CA ARG A 15 26.86 -18.68 15.88
C ARG A 15 26.28 -17.28 16.02
N ILE A 16 26.98 -16.41 16.74
CA ILE A 16 26.52 -15.03 17.02
C ILE A 16 26.27 -14.20 15.75
N TRP A 17 27.04 -14.44 14.69
CA TRP A 17 26.87 -13.74 13.41
C TRP A 17 25.60 -14.20 12.68
N MET A 18 25.23 -15.47 12.78
CA MET A 18 23.98 -16.00 12.21
C MET A 18 22.77 -15.42 12.94
N GLN A 19 22.84 -15.35 14.28
CA GLN A 19 21.80 -14.72 15.08
C GLN A 19 21.58 -13.26 14.67
N ARG A 20 22.66 -12.50 14.44
CA ARG A 20 22.59 -11.11 13.96
C ARG A 20 21.89 -11.00 12.60
N ILE A 21 22.23 -11.88 11.66
CA ILE A 21 21.60 -11.93 10.33
C ILE A 21 20.10 -12.19 10.44
N LEU A 22 19.72 -13.21 11.21
CA LEU A 22 18.32 -13.59 11.37
C LEU A 22 17.52 -12.51 12.09
N ILE A 23 18.06 -11.94 13.17
CA ILE A 23 17.43 -10.83 13.89
C ILE A 23 17.21 -9.65 12.94
N ALA A 24 18.23 -9.26 12.16
CA ALA A 24 18.09 -8.15 11.23
C ALA A 24 17.07 -8.42 10.12
N ALA A 25 17.12 -9.58 9.47
CA ALA A 25 16.21 -9.94 8.39
C ALA A 25 14.75 -10.00 8.87
N ILE A 26 14.50 -10.63 10.01
CA ILE A 26 13.16 -10.74 10.60
C ILE A 26 12.66 -9.36 11.04
N LEU A 27 13.50 -8.59 11.73
CA LEU A 27 13.11 -7.28 12.25
C LEU A 27 12.79 -6.29 11.13
N ILE A 28 13.63 -6.22 10.08
CA ILE A 28 13.34 -5.37 8.92
C ILE A 28 12.07 -5.84 8.21
N GLY A 29 11.85 -7.16 8.08
CA GLY A 29 10.62 -7.69 7.53
C GLY A 29 9.37 -7.29 8.34
N ILE A 30 9.44 -7.37 9.67
CA ILE A 30 8.35 -6.97 10.57
C ILE A 30 8.06 -5.48 10.42
N VAL A 31 9.07 -4.63 10.65
CA VAL A 31 8.88 -3.17 10.70
C VAL A 31 8.54 -2.64 9.31
N GLY A 32 9.23 -3.14 8.29
CA GLY A 32 8.96 -2.85 6.88
C GLY A 32 7.54 -3.26 6.48
N GLY A 33 7.06 -4.42 6.93
CA GLY A 33 5.68 -4.85 6.72
C GLY A 33 4.66 -3.91 7.40
N ILE A 34 4.91 -3.51 8.64
CA ILE A 34 4.03 -2.57 9.37
C ILE A 34 3.99 -1.22 8.65
N ILE A 35 5.16 -0.61 8.39
CA ILE A 35 5.23 0.67 7.67
C ILE A 35 4.64 0.57 6.26
N GLY A 36 4.90 -0.54 5.56
CA GLY A 36 4.38 -0.81 4.23
C GLY A 36 2.86 -0.78 4.17
N THR A 37 2.18 -1.19 5.24
CA THR A 37 0.71 -1.08 5.30
C THR A 37 0.26 0.37 5.22
N PHE A 38 0.92 1.28 5.94
CA PHE A 38 0.62 2.71 5.88
C PHE A 38 0.99 3.28 4.51
N ILE A 39 2.12 2.92 3.92
CA ILE A 39 2.51 3.38 2.57
C ILE A 39 1.41 3.05 1.53
N ILE A 40 0.90 1.82 1.54
CA ILE A 40 -0.16 1.37 0.63
C ILE A 40 -1.46 2.15 0.89
N LEU A 41 -1.83 2.31 2.16
CA LEU A 41 -3.06 3.00 2.55
C LEU A 41 -3.03 4.50 2.23
N TYR A 42 -1.88 5.14 2.40
CA TYR A 42 -1.65 6.55 2.02
C TYR A 42 -1.51 6.75 0.50
N LYS A 43 -1.40 5.67 -0.29
CA LYS A 43 -1.24 5.70 -1.76
C LYS A 43 0.03 6.44 -2.23
N ILE A 44 1.06 6.46 -1.39
CA ILE A 44 2.37 7.07 -1.65
C ILE A 44 3.40 5.97 -1.94
N ILE A 45 3.05 5.07 -2.84
CA ILE A 45 3.82 3.84 -3.07
C ILE A 45 5.24 4.19 -3.50
N PHE A 46 5.45 5.19 -4.36
CA PHE A 46 6.79 5.54 -4.87
C PHE A 46 7.73 6.18 -3.82
N LEU A 47 7.24 6.42 -2.60
CA LEU A 47 7.99 7.16 -1.57
C LEU A 47 9.25 6.44 -1.14
N GLY A 48 9.18 5.12 -0.94
CA GLY A 48 10.33 4.38 -0.47
C GLY A 48 11.44 4.26 -1.52
N GLU A 49 11.11 4.23 -2.82
CA GLU A 49 12.11 4.30 -3.91
C GLU A 49 12.86 5.63 -3.90
N ALA A 50 12.13 6.74 -3.78
CA ALA A 50 12.73 8.07 -3.74
C ALA A 50 13.69 8.23 -2.55
N ILE A 51 13.27 7.79 -1.36
CA ILE A 51 14.11 7.85 -0.15
C ILE A 51 15.31 6.90 -0.25
N ALA A 52 15.12 5.66 -0.72
CA ALA A 52 16.20 4.68 -0.81
C ALA A 52 17.32 5.14 -1.75
N HIS A 53 16.95 5.74 -2.89
CA HIS A 53 17.92 6.28 -3.84
C HIS A 53 18.54 7.60 -3.37
N SER A 54 17.84 8.36 -2.52
CA SER A 54 18.43 9.51 -1.81
C SER A 54 19.52 9.04 -0.84
N ALA A 55 19.23 8.03 -0.03
CA ALA A 55 20.21 7.43 0.86
C ALA A 55 21.39 6.81 0.09
N PHE A 56 21.14 6.15 -1.04
CA PHE A 56 22.19 5.67 -1.94
C PHE A 56 23.13 6.79 -2.40
N ALA A 57 22.59 7.94 -2.79
CA ALA A 57 23.40 9.11 -3.12
C ALA A 57 24.23 9.59 -1.93
N GLY A 58 23.66 9.58 -0.72
CA GLY A 58 24.38 9.85 0.52
C GLY A 58 25.55 8.89 0.75
N VAL A 59 25.35 7.58 0.55
CA VAL A 59 26.45 6.60 0.66
C VAL A 59 27.53 6.87 -0.37
N ALA A 60 27.15 7.12 -1.63
CA ALA A 60 28.11 7.44 -2.69
C ALA A 60 28.96 8.67 -2.31
N LEU A 61 28.33 9.72 -1.77
CA LEU A 61 29.05 10.88 -1.28
C LEU A 61 29.99 10.54 -0.13
N ALA A 62 29.53 9.75 0.84
CA ALA A 62 30.34 9.34 1.99
C ALA A 62 31.64 8.66 1.57
N LEU A 63 31.57 7.81 0.54
CA LEU A 63 32.74 7.15 -0.03
C LEU A 63 33.70 8.14 -0.69
N VAL A 64 33.18 9.15 -1.39
CA VAL A 64 34.01 10.19 -2.05
C VAL A 64 34.79 11.01 -1.03
N ILE A 65 34.14 11.41 0.08
CA ILE A 65 34.76 12.28 1.10
C ILE A 65 35.43 11.51 2.24
N GLY A 66 35.33 10.17 2.26
CA GLY A 66 35.96 9.31 3.27
C GLY A 66 35.33 9.36 4.66
N VAL A 67 34.04 9.69 4.78
CA VAL A 67 33.30 9.64 6.06
C VAL A 67 32.53 8.34 6.23
N GLN A 68 32.11 8.02 7.46
CA GLN A 68 31.30 6.82 7.69
C GLN A 68 29.96 6.93 6.93
N PRO A 69 29.57 5.89 6.15
CA PRO A 69 28.35 5.91 5.33
C PRO A 69 27.06 6.23 6.10
N ILE A 70 26.97 5.81 7.36
CA ILE A 70 25.76 5.97 8.17
C ILE A 70 25.32 7.43 8.29
N TYR A 71 26.26 8.38 8.46
CA TYR A 71 25.92 9.79 8.62
C TYR A 71 25.31 10.38 7.35
N MET A 72 25.87 10.07 6.18
CA MET A 72 25.36 10.61 4.92
C MET A 72 24.10 9.89 4.45
N ILE A 73 23.93 8.61 4.79
CA ILE A 73 22.66 7.89 4.59
C ILE A 73 21.53 8.67 5.27
N PHE A 74 21.65 8.92 6.57
CA PHE A 74 20.63 9.62 7.33
C PHE A 74 20.46 11.06 6.84
N LEU A 75 21.55 11.78 6.58
CA LEU A 75 21.48 13.14 6.08
C LEU A 75 20.64 13.22 4.79
N PHE A 76 20.95 12.39 3.79
CA PHE A 76 20.26 12.44 2.50
C PHE A 76 18.85 11.85 2.56
N SER A 77 18.61 10.80 3.33
CA SER A 77 17.26 10.23 3.49
C SER A 77 16.32 11.23 4.16
N GLU A 78 16.76 11.86 5.24
CA GLU A 78 15.96 12.86 5.97
C GLU A 78 15.78 14.14 5.16
N LEU A 79 16.83 14.62 4.48
CA LEU A 79 16.73 15.79 3.59
C LEU A 79 15.71 15.55 2.47
N SER A 80 15.69 14.35 1.92
CA SER A 80 14.71 13.95 0.90
C SER A 80 13.30 13.91 1.48
N ALA A 81 13.09 13.29 2.65
CA ALA A 81 11.80 13.28 3.33
C ALA A 81 11.27 14.68 3.64
N ILE A 82 12.12 15.59 4.14
CA ILE A 82 11.77 16.98 4.41
C ILE A 82 11.42 17.72 3.10
N SER A 83 12.19 17.48 2.04
CA SER A 83 11.95 18.08 0.73
C SER A 83 10.61 17.63 0.13
N VAL A 84 10.32 16.33 0.18
CA VAL A 84 9.01 15.75 -0.20
C VAL A 84 7.90 16.43 0.60
N GLY A 85 8.01 16.48 1.92
CA GLY A 85 7.00 17.07 2.80
C GLY A 85 6.77 18.56 2.53
N TYR A 86 7.83 19.32 2.21
CA TYR A 86 7.74 20.73 1.88
C TYR A 86 7.04 20.98 0.54
N VAL A 87 7.41 20.23 -0.50
CA VAL A 87 6.80 20.39 -1.83
C VAL A 87 5.35 19.90 -1.81
N ASN A 88 5.07 18.79 -1.13
CA ASN A 88 3.73 18.21 -1.06
C ASN A 88 2.72 19.16 -0.37
N GLN A 89 3.14 19.90 0.65
CA GLN A 89 2.29 20.88 1.32
C GLN A 89 1.76 21.98 0.40
N LYS A 90 2.48 22.30 -0.68
CA LYS A 90 2.04 23.31 -1.64
C LYS A 90 0.89 22.82 -2.53
N LYS A 91 0.62 21.50 -2.55
CA LYS A 91 -0.46 20.86 -3.33
C LYS A 91 -0.50 21.24 -4.82
N ILE A 92 0.66 21.60 -5.40
CA ILE A 92 0.76 22.05 -6.79
C ILE A 92 0.69 20.85 -7.75
N MET A 93 1.21 19.70 -7.32
CA MET A 93 1.40 18.51 -8.16
C MET A 93 0.99 17.25 -7.39
N ASN A 94 0.72 16.16 -8.11
CA ASN A 94 0.48 14.86 -7.49
C ASN A 94 1.73 14.41 -6.70
N GLU A 95 1.50 13.84 -5.52
CA GLU A 95 2.55 13.34 -4.62
C GLU A 95 3.54 12.42 -5.34
N ASN A 96 3.05 11.50 -6.19
CA ASN A 96 3.90 10.56 -6.91
C ASN A 96 4.81 11.23 -7.96
N ILE A 97 4.42 12.39 -8.51
CA ILE A 97 5.26 13.14 -9.44
C ILE A 97 6.45 13.77 -8.69
N ILE A 98 6.20 14.36 -7.52
CA ILE A 98 7.25 14.93 -6.66
C ILE A 98 8.26 13.84 -6.29
N LEU A 99 7.76 12.66 -5.90
CA LEU A 99 8.60 11.51 -5.57
C LEU A 99 9.43 11.03 -6.76
N ALA A 100 8.86 11.00 -7.97
CA ALA A 100 9.57 10.64 -9.20
C ALA A 100 10.71 11.61 -9.54
N ILE A 101 10.49 12.92 -9.35
CA ILE A 101 11.52 13.95 -9.57
C ILE A 101 12.67 13.78 -8.58
N ILE A 102 12.35 13.61 -7.29
CA ILE A 102 13.36 13.44 -6.24
C ILE A 102 14.16 12.16 -6.45
N PHE A 103 13.49 11.04 -6.75
CA PHE A 103 14.14 9.78 -7.12
C PHE A 103 15.14 9.98 -8.27
N SER A 104 14.68 10.59 -9.38
CA SER A 104 15.51 10.74 -10.58
C SER A 104 16.70 11.66 -10.34
N GLY A 105 16.49 12.77 -9.63
CA GLY A 105 17.53 13.73 -9.28
C GLY A 105 18.58 13.13 -8.34
N MET A 106 18.14 12.44 -7.30
CA MET A 106 19.05 11.80 -6.34
C MET A 106 19.80 10.61 -6.95
N MET A 107 19.15 9.84 -7.81
CA MET A 107 19.81 8.78 -8.56
C MET A 107 20.90 9.33 -9.48
N ALA A 108 20.62 10.40 -10.23
CA ALA A 108 21.62 11.06 -11.07
C ALA A 108 22.80 11.59 -10.23
N LEU A 109 22.50 12.22 -9.10
CA LEU A 109 23.50 12.76 -8.17
C LEU A 109 24.36 11.65 -7.53
N GLY A 110 23.76 10.52 -7.14
CA GLY A 110 24.49 9.35 -6.66
C GLY A 110 25.41 8.74 -7.72
N ILE A 111 24.96 8.63 -8.97
CA ILE A 111 25.79 8.17 -10.09
C ILE A 111 26.96 9.13 -10.32
N ILE A 112 26.75 10.45 -10.27
CA ILE A 112 27.82 11.44 -10.37
C ILE A 112 28.87 11.21 -9.28
N PHE A 113 28.45 11.05 -8.02
CA PHE A 113 29.38 10.77 -6.92
C PHE A 113 30.15 9.47 -7.10
N ILE A 114 29.52 8.41 -7.59
CA ILE A 114 30.22 7.15 -7.89
C ILE A 114 31.29 7.36 -8.96
N ASN A 115 31.02 8.18 -9.98
CA ASN A 115 32.01 8.49 -11.03
C ASN A 115 33.19 9.35 -10.53
N LEU A 116 33.06 10.00 -9.38
CA LEU A 116 34.16 10.71 -8.73
C LEU A 116 35.09 9.77 -7.94
N LEU A 117 34.68 8.52 -7.70
CA LEU A 117 35.52 7.54 -7.02
C LEU A 117 36.64 7.08 -7.95
N THR A 118 37.87 7.19 -7.46
CA THR A 118 39.07 6.79 -8.21
C THR A 118 39.19 5.27 -8.34
N GLU A 119 38.61 4.52 -7.40
CA GLU A 119 38.48 3.07 -7.43
C GLU A 119 37.01 2.68 -7.26
N VAL A 120 36.40 2.11 -8.30
CA VAL A 120 35.05 1.53 -8.22
C VAL A 120 35.16 0.20 -7.45
N SER A 121 35.17 0.31 -6.12
CA SER A 121 35.39 -0.82 -5.23
C SER A 121 34.16 -1.73 -5.11
N ALA A 122 34.39 -2.97 -4.67
CA ALA A 122 33.36 -3.95 -4.27
C ALA A 122 32.30 -3.36 -3.32
N SER A 123 32.62 -2.24 -2.67
CA SER A 123 31.75 -1.42 -1.83
C SER A 123 30.45 -1.01 -2.54
N VAL A 124 30.48 -0.57 -3.81
CA VAL A 124 29.27 -0.11 -4.52
C VAL A 124 28.26 -1.24 -4.71
N SER A 125 28.74 -2.42 -5.13
CA SER A 125 27.89 -3.60 -5.30
C SER A 125 27.25 -4.03 -3.97
N SER A 126 28.03 -3.98 -2.88
CA SER A 126 27.53 -4.31 -1.54
C SER A 126 26.43 -3.38 -1.03
N ILE A 127 26.41 -2.12 -1.50
CA ILE A 127 25.38 -1.13 -1.14
C ILE A 127 24.10 -1.34 -1.96
N LEU A 128 24.24 -1.68 -3.24
CA LEU A 128 23.09 -1.89 -4.14
C LEU A 128 22.32 -3.15 -3.77
N PHE A 129 23.04 -4.25 -3.53
CA PHE A 129 22.47 -5.59 -3.30
C PHE A 129 22.44 -6.01 -1.82
N GLY A 130 23.04 -5.21 -0.94
CA GLY A 130 23.13 -5.48 0.49
C GLY A 130 24.28 -6.42 0.84
N ALA A 131 24.80 -6.25 2.05
CA ALA A 131 25.85 -7.10 2.62
C ALA A 131 25.32 -7.85 3.84
N LEU A 132 24.14 -8.47 3.73
CA LEU A 132 23.41 -9.05 4.86
C LEU A 132 24.29 -9.98 5.72
N PHE A 133 25.16 -10.76 5.10
CA PHE A 133 26.06 -11.70 5.78
C PHE A 133 27.17 -11.05 6.64
N TYR A 134 27.49 -9.78 6.39
CA TYR A 134 28.57 -9.04 7.06
C TYR A 134 28.05 -8.02 8.07
N ILE A 135 26.85 -8.25 8.60
CA ILE A 135 26.21 -7.30 9.52
C ILE A 135 26.89 -7.30 10.90
N ASN A 136 27.34 -6.12 11.32
CA ASN A 136 28.03 -5.90 12.58
C ASN A 136 27.06 -5.67 13.74
N GLN A 137 27.56 -5.84 14.97
CA GLN A 137 26.76 -5.65 16.19
C GLN A 137 26.17 -4.25 16.29
N GLU A 138 26.95 -3.21 15.98
CA GLU A 138 26.49 -1.83 16.02
C GLU A 138 25.33 -1.57 15.05
N GLN A 139 25.39 -2.14 13.84
CA GLN A 139 24.33 -2.03 12.85
C GLN A 139 23.04 -2.68 13.35
N VAL A 140 23.13 -3.86 13.97
CA VAL A 140 21.97 -4.54 14.56
C VAL A 140 21.38 -3.73 15.71
N ILE A 141 22.21 -3.15 16.58
CA ILE A 141 21.73 -2.31 17.70
C ILE A 141 21.01 -1.06 17.17
N ILE A 142 21.59 -0.35 16.21
CA ILE A 142 20.96 0.82 15.58
C ILE A 142 19.62 0.42 14.94
N LEU A 143 19.58 -0.71 14.23
CA LEU A 143 18.37 -1.25 13.64
C LEU A 143 17.30 -1.54 14.69
N ILE A 144 17.65 -2.19 15.80
CA ILE A 144 16.73 -2.47 16.91
C ILE A 144 16.18 -1.16 17.49
N VAL A 145 17.06 -0.22 17.82
CA VAL A 145 16.66 1.06 18.44
C VAL A 145 15.72 1.84 17.52
N VAL A 146 16.08 2.02 16.25
CA VAL A 146 15.26 2.75 15.28
C VAL A 146 13.93 2.03 15.04
N SER A 147 13.96 0.70 14.89
CA SER A 147 12.75 -0.11 14.72
C SER A 147 11.77 0.03 15.90
N VAL A 148 12.29 -0.02 17.13
CA VAL A 148 11.48 0.15 18.35
C VAL A 148 10.88 1.56 18.41
N ILE A 149 11.67 2.59 18.13
CA ILE A 149 11.19 3.99 18.10
C ILE A 149 10.08 4.15 17.06
N VAL A 150 10.30 3.66 15.84
CA VAL A 150 9.32 3.74 14.75
C VAL A 150 8.04 3.02 15.12
N ILE A 151 8.11 1.77 15.60
CA ILE A 151 6.93 1.01 16.02
C ILE A 151 6.20 1.72 17.17
N ALA A 152 6.92 2.21 18.18
CA ALA A 152 6.33 2.90 19.32
C ALA A 152 5.54 4.14 18.87
N ILE A 153 6.11 4.95 17.99
CA ILE A 153 5.46 6.15 17.47
C ILE A 153 4.24 5.79 16.60
N LEU A 154 4.35 4.78 15.73
CA LEU A 154 3.21 4.32 14.92
C LEU A 154 2.08 3.75 15.76
N VAL A 155 2.39 3.01 16.82
CA VAL A 155 1.39 2.46 17.75
C VAL A 155 0.73 3.59 18.55
N TYR A 156 1.50 4.58 19.01
CA TYR A 156 1.00 5.73 19.74
C TYR A 156 0.07 6.58 18.86
N LEU A 157 0.50 6.92 17.63
CA LEU A 157 -0.23 7.77 16.68
C LEU A 157 -1.18 7.00 15.76
N ARG A 158 -1.48 5.74 16.07
CA ARG A 158 -2.28 4.89 15.17
C ARG A 158 -3.62 5.51 14.84
N LYS A 159 -4.30 6.15 15.81
CA LYS A 159 -5.66 6.67 15.60
C LYS A 159 -5.64 7.84 14.60
N GLU A 160 -4.67 8.72 14.76
CA GLU A 160 -4.46 9.93 13.98
C GLU A 160 -4.02 9.58 12.55
N LEU A 161 -3.02 8.69 12.41
CA LEU A 161 -2.54 8.23 11.10
C LEU A 161 -3.65 7.50 10.33
N PHE A 162 -4.44 6.65 10.99
CA PHE A 162 -5.57 5.98 10.33
C PHE A 162 -6.67 6.97 9.94
N PHE A 163 -6.99 7.96 10.77
CA PHE A 163 -8.00 8.95 10.41
C PHE A 163 -7.57 9.76 9.17
N MET A 164 -6.29 10.12 9.08
CA MET A 164 -5.72 10.77 7.89
C MET A 164 -5.83 9.91 6.62
N VAL A 165 -5.72 8.58 6.73
CA VAL A 165 -5.92 7.67 5.59
C VAL A 165 -7.36 7.71 5.08
N PHE A 166 -8.33 7.72 6.00
CA PHE A 166 -9.75 7.67 5.62
C PHE A 166 -10.22 9.00 5.03
N ASP A 167 -9.95 10.09 5.73
CA ASP A 167 -10.35 11.43 5.32
C ASP A 167 -9.40 12.48 5.92
N LYS A 168 -8.44 12.92 5.09
CA LYS A 168 -7.52 13.99 5.46
C LYS A 168 -8.25 15.31 5.76
N GLU A 169 -9.38 15.62 5.13
CA GLU A 169 -10.08 16.89 5.38
C GLU A 169 -10.82 16.87 6.70
N MET A 170 -11.54 15.79 7.00
CA MET A 170 -12.22 15.62 8.29
C MET A 170 -11.23 15.50 9.44
N ALA A 171 -10.09 14.84 9.25
CA ALA A 171 -9.01 14.83 10.23
C ALA A 171 -8.54 16.26 10.54
N LYS A 172 -8.39 17.11 9.53
CA LYS A 172 -8.00 18.52 9.69
C LYS A 172 -9.03 19.30 10.50
N LEU A 173 -10.31 19.12 10.18
CA LEU A 173 -11.43 19.78 10.86
C LEU A 173 -11.55 19.31 12.32
N SER A 174 -11.15 18.07 12.60
CA SER A 174 -11.12 17.49 13.95
C SER A 174 -9.91 17.95 14.79
N GLY A 175 -9.11 18.90 14.30
CA GLY A 175 -7.96 19.46 15.03
C GLY A 175 -6.67 18.67 14.91
N ILE A 176 -6.61 17.64 14.05
CA ILE A 176 -5.38 16.86 13.86
C ILE A 176 -4.35 17.69 13.08
N PRO A 177 -3.10 17.81 13.58
CA PRO A 177 -2.06 18.59 12.92
C PRO A 177 -1.44 17.81 11.75
N ILE A 178 -2.18 17.71 10.64
CA ILE A 178 -1.81 16.92 9.44
C ILE A 178 -0.40 17.19 8.96
N LYS A 179 0.02 18.46 8.90
CA LYS A 179 1.35 18.83 8.43
C LYS A 179 2.46 18.16 9.25
N ILE A 180 2.33 18.19 10.57
CA ILE A 180 3.32 17.62 11.49
C ILE A 180 3.34 16.11 11.34
N LEU A 181 2.17 15.48 11.23
CA LEU A 181 2.06 14.02 11.09
C LEU A 181 2.58 13.52 9.73
N ASP A 182 2.33 14.25 8.64
CA ASP A 182 2.89 13.91 7.32
C ASP A 182 4.42 13.98 7.38
N TYR A 183 5.00 15.06 7.91
CA TYR A 183 6.46 15.15 8.09
C TYR A 183 7.02 14.05 8.97
N LEU A 184 6.37 13.79 10.11
CA LEU A 184 6.78 12.74 11.03
C LEU A 184 6.77 11.38 10.33
N PHE A 185 5.71 11.04 9.60
CA PHE A 185 5.62 9.79 8.86
C PHE A 185 6.74 9.66 7.82
N LEU A 186 7.02 10.73 7.06
CA LEU A 186 8.09 10.76 6.07
C LEU A 186 9.47 10.56 6.71
N MET A 187 9.75 11.22 7.85
CA MET A 187 11.00 11.08 8.58
C MET A 187 11.16 9.68 9.21
N LEU A 188 10.10 9.12 9.81
CA LEU A 188 10.13 7.75 10.34
C LEU A 188 10.44 6.72 9.24
N LEU A 189 9.85 6.92 8.06
CA LEU A 189 10.15 6.07 6.91
C LEU A 189 11.60 6.26 6.44
N ALA A 190 12.09 7.50 6.38
CA ALA A 190 13.46 7.80 6.00
C ALA A 190 14.48 7.15 6.94
N ALA A 191 14.30 7.29 8.25
CA ALA A 191 15.12 6.64 9.25
C ALA A 191 15.12 5.11 9.09
N LEU A 192 13.94 4.50 8.91
CA LEU A 192 13.85 3.05 8.75
C LEU A 192 14.54 2.56 7.47
N ILE A 193 14.30 3.23 6.34
CA ILE A 193 14.95 2.90 5.06
C ILE A 193 16.46 3.06 5.20
N GLY A 194 16.93 4.16 5.76
CA GLY A 194 18.34 4.46 5.94
C GLY A 194 19.09 3.34 6.69
N VAL A 195 18.58 2.91 7.84
CA VAL A 195 19.22 1.83 8.60
C VAL A 195 19.14 0.48 7.87
N SER A 196 18.06 0.24 7.14
CA SER A 196 17.83 -1.04 6.45
C SER A 196 18.71 -1.23 5.21
N ILE A 197 19.16 -0.15 4.57
CA ILE A 197 19.96 -0.19 3.33
C ILE A 197 21.25 -0.98 3.50
N GLN A 198 21.97 -0.81 4.62
CA GLN A 198 23.23 -1.52 4.82
C GLN A 198 23.05 -3.04 4.92
N SER A 199 21.88 -3.49 5.37
CA SER A 199 21.57 -4.92 5.53
C SER A 199 21.04 -5.54 4.23
N ILE A 200 20.03 -4.92 3.63
CA ILE A 200 19.26 -5.51 2.52
C ILE A 200 19.72 -5.00 1.15
N GLY A 201 20.27 -3.79 1.08
CA GLY A 201 20.61 -3.10 -0.16
C GLY A 201 19.56 -2.08 -0.59
N ALA A 202 20.04 -1.00 -1.23
CA ALA A 202 19.22 0.12 -1.65
C ALA A 202 18.10 -0.26 -2.63
N ILE A 203 18.35 -1.21 -3.55
CA ILE A 203 17.39 -1.62 -4.58
C ILE A 203 16.24 -2.45 -3.98
N LEU A 204 16.51 -3.19 -2.89
CA LEU A 204 15.65 -4.27 -2.42
C LEU A 204 14.85 -3.88 -1.17
N VAL A 205 15.28 -2.85 -0.45
CA VAL A 205 14.67 -2.43 0.82
C VAL A 205 13.19 -2.09 0.64
N PHE A 206 12.86 -1.40 -0.44
CA PHE A 206 11.50 -1.00 -0.77
C PHE A 206 10.58 -2.20 -1.02
N ALA A 207 11.08 -3.20 -1.76
CA ALA A 207 10.33 -4.40 -2.07
C ALA A 207 9.95 -5.17 -0.80
N ILE A 208 10.86 -5.27 0.18
CA ILE A 208 10.59 -5.92 1.47
C ILE A 208 9.52 -5.18 2.29
N PHE A 209 9.34 -3.88 2.08
CA PHE A 209 8.33 -3.12 2.82
C PHE A 209 6.94 -3.30 2.18
N ILE A 210 6.87 -3.21 0.86
CA ILE A 210 5.58 -3.23 0.15
C ILE A 210 5.04 -4.63 -0.08
N MET A 211 5.87 -5.60 -0.43
CA MET A 211 5.39 -6.92 -0.83
C MET A 211 4.60 -7.65 0.28
N PRO A 212 5.06 -7.72 1.56
CA PRO A 212 4.25 -8.30 2.63
C PRO A 212 2.99 -7.48 2.94
N ALA A 213 3.07 -6.15 2.83
CA ALA A 213 1.92 -5.27 3.02
C ALA A 213 0.86 -5.44 1.93
N ALA A 214 1.29 -5.61 0.68
CA ALA A 214 0.42 -5.88 -0.46
C ALA A 214 -0.22 -7.27 -0.34
N THR A 215 0.56 -8.27 0.11
CA THR A 215 0.06 -9.62 0.42
C THR A 215 -1.07 -9.55 1.45
N ALA A 216 -0.83 -8.86 2.57
CA ALA A 216 -1.85 -8.67 3.61
C ALA A 216 -3.06 -7.87 3.11
N TYR A 217 -2.82 -6.81 2.32
CA TYR A 217 -3.88 -6.01 1.71
C TYR A 217 -4.80 -6.85 0.81
N MET A 218 -4.28 -7.88 0.14
CA MET A 218 -5.11 -8.78 -0.68
C MET A 218 -5.96 -9.76 0.13
N LEU A 219 -5.53 -10.10 1.35
CA LEU A 219 -6.16 -11.13 2.17
C LEU A 219 -7.25 -10.61 3.11
N THR A 220 -7.17 -9.35 3.53
CA THR A 220 -8.12 -8.79 4.50
C THR A 220 -8.67 -7.40 4.14
N TYR A 221 -9.82 -7.08 4.70
CA TYR A 221 -10.42 -5.73 4.68
C TYR A 221 -10.23 -4.99 6.02
N ASN A 222 -9.82 -5.67 7.08
CA ASN A 222 -9.60 -5.08 8.40
C ASN A 222 -8.15 -4.58 8.52
N TYR A 223 -7.96 -3.29 8.74
CA TYR A 223 -6.64 -2.67 8.82
C TYR A 223 -5.78 -3.21 9.98
N ARG A 224 -6.38 -3.56 11.13
CA ARG A 224 -5.62 -4.11 12.27
C ARG A 224 -5.06 -5.47 11.91
N LEU A 225 -5.88 -6.29 11.27
CA LEU A 225 -5.46 -7.59 10.78
C LEU A 225 -4.43 -7.45 9.64
N MET A 226 -4.56 -6.41 8.80
CA MET A 226 -3.61 -6.12 7.73
C MET A 226 -2.21 -5.82 8.28
N ILE A 227 -2.08 -5.01 9.34
CA ILE A 227 -0.79 -4.73 9.99
C ILE A 227 -0.16 -6.02 10.52
N ILE A 228 -0.93 -6.83 11.26
CA ILE A 228 -0.43 -8.06 11.87
C ILE A 228 -0.01 -9.08 10.81
N LEU A 229 -0.84 -9.28 9.78
CA LEU A 229 -0.51 -10.19 8.67
C LEU A 229 0.71 -9.70 7.88
N SER A 230 0.81 -8.40 7.64
CA SER A 230 1.97 -7.83 6.93
C SER A 230 3.27 -8.05 7.71
N ALA A 231 3.25 -7.76 9.01
CA ALA A 231 4.38 -8.03 9.89
C ALA A 231 4.78 -9.51 9.89
N LEU A 232 3.79 -10.42 9.93
CA LEU A 232 4.01 -11.86 9.88
C LEU A 232 4.62 -12.30 8.54
N PHE A 233 4.06 -11.89 7.41
CA PHE A 233 4.60 -12.23 6.09
C PHE A 233 6.02 -11.67 5.90
N GLY A 234 6.30 -10.48 6.43
CA GLY A 234 7.64 -9.89 6.41
C GLY A 234 8.63 -10.65 7.30
N ALA A 235 8.24 -11.04 8.51
CA ALA A 235 9.08 -11.87 9.39
C ALA A 235 9.42 -13.21 8.74
N VAL A 236 8.40 -13.89 8.20
CA VAL A 236 8.54 -15.21 7.57
C VAL A 236 9.34 -15.11 6.28
N SER A 237 9.17 -14.05 5.47
CA SER A 237 9.98 -13.87 4.27
C SER A 237 11.44 -13.60 4.61
N GLY A 238 11.73 -12.83 5.66
CA GLY A 238 13.08 -12.62 6.18
C GLY A 238 13.74 -13.94 6.60
N PHE A 239 13.05 -14.73 7.42
CA PHE A 239 13.55 -16.02 7.90
C PHE A 239 13.78 -17.03 6.75
N LEU A 240 12.75 -17.29 5.94
CA LEU A 240 12.83 -18.25 4.83
C LEU A 240 13.80 -17.78 3.74
N GLY A 241 13.86 -16.47 3.49
CA GLY A 241 14.79 -15.89 2.53
C GLY A 241 16.25 -16.09 2.93
N VAL A 242 16.57 -15.87 4.22
CA VAL A 242 17.91 -16.19 4.76
C VAL A 242 18.20 -17.68 4.66
N MET A 243 17.26 -18.54 5.07
CA MET A 243 17.43 -19.99 4.98
C MET A 243 17.74 -20.45 3.55
N ILE A 244 16.93 -20.04 2.57
CA ILE A 244 17.14 -20.40 1.15
C ILE A 244 18.46 -19.82 0.62
N SER A 245 18.81 -18.61 1.06
CA SER A 245 20.08 -17.97 0.71
C SER A 245 21.28 -18.82 1.14
N PHE A 246 21.27 -19.42 2.34
CA PHE A 246 22.32 -20.35 2.80
C PHE A 246 22.29 -21.71 2.10
N LEU A 247 21.10 -22.29 1.89
CA LEU A 247 20.96 -23.60 1.26
C LEU A 247 21.47 -23.62 -0.19
N TYR A 248 21.23 -22.53 -0.94
CA TYR A 248 21.55 -22.43 -2.37
C TYR A 248 22.70 -21.45 -2.68
N ASN A 249 23.38 -20.92 -1.66
CA ASN A 249 24.45 -19.93 -1.80
C ASN A 249 24.03 -18.71 -2.66
N LEU A 250 22.82 -18.22 -2.44
CA LEU A 250 22.25 -17.06 -3.13
C LEU A 250 22.49 -15.78 -2.31
N PRO A 251 22.47 -14.59 -2.92
CA PRO A 251 22.51 -13.33 -2.16
C PRO A 251 21.32 -13.18 -1.22
N GLY A 252 21.55 -12.72 0.02
CA GLY A 252 20.54 -12.65 1.07
C GLY A 252 19.34 -11.76 0.74
N GLY A 253 19.58 -10.49 0.41
CA GLY A 253 18.52 -9.52 0.08
C GLY A 253 17.58 -10.00 -1.03
N PRO A 254 18.11 -10.39 -2.22
CA PRO A 254 17.29 -10.90 -3.32
C PRO A 254 16.47 -12.14 -2.96
N SER A 255 17.04 -13.05 -2.18
CA SER A 255 16.34 -14.27 -1.75
C SER A 255 15.11 -13.95 -0.90
N ILE A 256 15.23 -12.98 0.02
CA ILE A 256 14.10 -12.49 0.83
C ILE A 256 13.01 -11.87 -0.05
N VAL A 257 13.39 -11.04 -1.03
CA VAL A 257 12.44 -10.40 -1.95
C VAL A 257 11.70 -11.43 -2.81
N ILE A 258 12.39 -12.46 -3.29
CA ILE A 258 11.76 -13.54 -4.07
C ILE A 258 10.72 -14.27 -3.23
N ILE A 259 11.02 -14.58 -1.97
CA ILE A 259 10.06 -15.23 -1.07
C ILE A 259 8.86 -14.34 -0.78
N ALA A 260 9.08 -13.06 -0.48
CA ALA A 260 8.00 -12.11 -0.28
C ALA A 260 7.11 -11.98 -1.53
N THR A 261 7.72 -12.00 -2.72
CA THR A 261 7.01 -11.98 -4.01
C THR A 261 6.20 -13.27 -4.20
N GLY A 262 6.74 -14.42 -3.82
CA GLY A 262 6.02 -15.69 -3.80
C GLY A 262 4.76 -15.64 -2.94
N PHE A 263 4.86 -15.09 -1.72
CA PHE A 263 3.68 -14.88 -0.87
C PHE A 263 2.64 -13.98 -1.52
N PHE A 264 3.06 -12.89 -2.16
CA PHE A 264 2.16 -12.02 -2.90
C PHE A 264 1.46 -12.75 -4.05
N LEU A 265 2.18 -13.54 -4.85
CA LEU A 265 1.61 -14.29 -5.97
C LEU A 265 0.59 -15.33 -5.50
N VAL A 266 0.90 -16.06 -4.42
CA VAL A 266 -0.03 -17.02 -3.80
C VAL A 266 -1.27 -16.29 -3.30
N ALA A 267 -1.11 -15.19 -2.55
CA ALA A 267 -2.24 -14.39 -2.08
C ALA A 267 -3.06 -13.81 -3.25
N PHE A 268 -2.42 -13.43 -4.36
CA PHE A 268 -3.09 -12.92 -5.55
C PHE A 268 -4.00 -13.95 -6.22
N ILE A 269 -3.57 -15.22 -6.27
CA ILE A 269 -4.36 -16.33 -6.82
C ILE A 269 -5.55 -16.64 -5.89
N PHE A 270 -5.31 -16.73 -4.58
CA PHE A 270 -6.32 -17.13 -3.60
C PHE A 270 -7.13 -15.98 -2.98
N SER A 271 -6.91 -14.73 -3.42
CA SER A 271 -7.47 -13.56 -2.73
C SER A 271 -9.01 -13.58 -2.71
N PRO A 272 -9.63 -13.42 -1.51
CA PRO A 272 -11.08 -13.31 -1.39
C PRO A 272 -11.64 -12.08 -2.14
N LYS A 273 -10.83 -11.02 -2.30
CA LYS A 273 -11.21 -9.81 -3.05
C LYS A 273 -11.41 -10.10 -4.54
N ARG A 274 -10.64 -11.03 -5.10
CA ARG A 274 -10.78 -11.50 -6.49
C ARG A 274 -11.99 -12.43 -6.63
N LEU A 275 -12.16 -13.37 -5.70
CA LEU A 275 -13.27 -14.32 -5.72
C LEU A 275 -14.63 -13.63 -5.57
N SER A 276 -14.71 -12.60 -4.72
CA SER A 276 -15.92 -11.76 -4.58
C SER A 276 -16.29 -11.00 -5.86
N LYS A 277 -15.31 -10.41 -6.56
CA LYS A 277 -15.56 -9.78 -7.88
C LYS A 277 -16.02 -10.79 -8.92
N PHE A 278 -15.47 -12.01 -8.92
CA PHE A 278 -15.89 -13.07 -9.84
C PHE A 278 -17.35 -13.48 -9.58
N ILE A 279 -17.71 -13.72 -8.32
CA ILE A 279 -19.09 -14.05 -7.91
C ILE A 279 -20.07 -12.90 -8.22
N ASN A 280 -19.67 -11.65 -7.97
CA ASN A 280 -20.52 -10.49 -8.28
C ASN A 280 -20.66 -10.23 -9.78
N LYS A 281 -19.63 -10.50 -10.60
CA LYS A 281 -19.72 -10.43 -12.06
C LYS A 281 -20.73 -11.46 -12.61
N PHE A 282 -20.79 -12.65 -12.00
CA PHE A 282 -21.83 -13.64 -12.31
C PHE A 282 -23.24 -13.19 -11.90
N LYS A 283 -23.40 -12.55 -10.72
CA LYS A 283 -24.68 -11.94 -10.32
C LYS A 283 -25.12 -10.80 -11.24
N PHE A 284 -24.20 -9.93 -11.67
CA PHE A 284 -24.53 -8.80 -12.53
C PHE A 284 -24.95 -9.26 -13.93
N LYS A 285 -24.26 -10.27 -14.49
CA LYS A 285 -24.64 -10.89 -15.77
C LYS A 285 -26.01 -11.56 -15.71
N TYR A 286 -26.39 -12.11 -14.55
CA TYR A 286 -27.74 -12.66 -14.32
C TYR A 286 -28.81 -11.56 -14.29
N SER A 287 -28.51 -10.40 -13.70
CA SER A 287 -29.42 -9.23 -13.67
C SER A 287 -29.65 -8.60 -15.05
N GLU A 288 -28.63 -8.60 -15.91
CA GLU A 288 -28.72 -8.01 -17.26
C GLU A 288 -29.53 -8.91 -18.23
N GLY A 289 -29.44 -10.24 -18.06
CA GLY A 289 -30.33 -11.18 -18.75
C GLY A 289 -31.81 -11.01 -18.35
N TYR A 290 -32.07 -10.60 -17.10
CA TYR A 290 -33.42 -10.32 -16.61
C TYR A 290 -34.00 -9.02 -17.20
N LYS A 291 -33.17 -7.97 -17.33
CA LYS A 291 -33.57 -6.72 -18.01
C LYS A 291 -33.96 -6.96 -19.47
N LYS A 292 -33.23 -7.80 -20.19
CA LYS A 292 -33.57 -8.18 -21.58
C LYS A 292 -34.89 -8.95 -21.67
N LEU A 293 -35.18 -9.81 -20.70
CA LEU A 293 -36.48 -10.48 -20.63
C LEU A 293 -37.60 -9.49 -20.29
N GLN A 294 -37.35 -8.52 -19.42
CA GLN A 294 -38.32 -7.48 -19.08
C GLN A 294 -38.62 -6.55 -20.26
N GLU A 295 -37.62 -6.12 -21.02
CA GLU A 295 -37.80 -5.36 -22.26
C GLU A 295 -38.52 -6.18 -23.36
N GLN A 296 -38.32 -7.50 -23.39
CA GLN A 296 -38.97 -8.39 -24.36
C GLN A 296 -40.43 -8.70 -24.00
N PHE A 297 -40.80 -8.62 -22.72
CA PHE A 297 -42.15 -8.87 -22.21
C PHE A 297 -42.87 -7.62 -21.70
N ASP A 298 -42.30 -6.42 -21.91
CA ASP A 298 -42.98 -5.13 -21.73
C ASP A 298 -44.07 -4.99 -22.81
N HIS A 299 -45.15 -5.73 -22.57
CA HIS A 299 -46.38 -5.65 -23.34
C HIS A 299 -47.04 -4.30 -23.01
N PRO A 300 -47.60 -3.57 -24.00
CA PRO A 300 -48.21 -2.24 -23.81
C PRO A 300 -49.45 -2.19 -22.89
N LEU A 301 -49.74 -3.28 -22.18
CA LEU A 301 -50.91 -3.43 -21.30
C LEU A 301 -50.63 -3.12 -19.82
N GLY A 302 -49.42 -2.66 -19.46
CA GLY A 302 -49.14 -2.20 -18.09
C GLY A 302 -49.49 -3.24 -17.04
N ILE A 303 -49.10 -4.50 -17.26
CA ILE A 303 -49.23 -5.54 -16.23
C ILE A 303 -48.11 -5.29 -15.24
N ASP A 304 -48.47 -4.63 -14.14
CA ASP A 304 -47.58 -4.31 -13.03
C ASP A 304 -47.02 -5.63 -12.49
N VAL A 305 -45.76 -5.92 -12.81
CA VAL A 305 -45.08 -7.11 -12.29
C VAL A 305 -44.91 -6.88 -10.79
N PRO A 306 -45.35 -7.79 -9.91
CA PRO A 306 -45.25 -7.57 -8.48
C PRO A 306 -43.78 -7.62 -8.04
N HIS A 307 -43.26 -6.48 -7.58
CA HIS A 307 -41.94 -6.39 -6.95
C HIS A 307 -42.13 -5.99 -5.48
N ALA A 308 -41.54 -6.74 -4.56
CA ALA A 308 -41.56 -6.41 -3.14
C ALA A 308 -40.33 -5.57 -2.78
N HIS A 309 -40.55 -4.37 -2.25
CA HIS A 309 -39.52 -3.59 -1.56
C HIS A 309 -39.42 -4.09 -0.12
N ILE A 310 -38.23 -4.52 0.29
CA ILE A 310 -37.91 -4.79 1.69
C ILE A 310 -36.81 -3.81 2.09
N ASP A 311 -37.05 -3.02 3.14
CA ASP A 311 -36.21 -1.93 3.67
C ASP A 311 -34.91 -2.39 4.36
N THR A 312 -34.27 -3.43 3.84
CA THR A 312 -32.90 -3.78 4.24
C THR A 312 -32.07 -3.89 2.97
N GLU A 313 -30.84 -3.34 2.98
CA GLU A 313 -29.93 -3.21 1.81
C GLU A 313 -29.47 -4.56 1.17
N LYS A 314 -30.29 -5.61 1.17
CA LYS A 314 -30.03 -6.89 0.51
C LYS A 314 -31.27 -7.36 -0.26
N ILE A 315 -31.17 -7.26 -1.58
CA ILE A 315 -32.11 -7.91 -2.50
C ILE A 315 -31.72 -9.38 -2.62
N ILE A 316 -32.51 -10.27 -2.04
CA ILE A 316 -32.49 -11.72 -2.31
C ILE A 316 -33.82 -12.06 -2.96
N LEU A 317 -33.85 -12.16 -4.28
CA LEU A 317 -35.01 -12.68 -5.01
C LEU A 317 -34.93 -14.20 -5.05
N GLN A 318 -35.67 -14.88 -4.18
CA GLN A 318 -36.11 -16.25 -4.44
C GLN A 318 -37.51 -16.21 -5.04
N VAL A 319 -37.61 -16.34 -6.37
CA VAL A 319 -38.90 -16.59 -7.01
C VAL A 319 -38.89 -18.03 -7.53
N LYS A 320 -39.57 -18.93 -6.81
CA LYS A 320 -39.98 -20.22 -7.38
C LYS A 320 -41.08 -19.94 -8.41
N PRO A 321 -40.95 -20.38 -9.67
CA PRO A 321 -41.94 -20.08 -10.70
C PRO A 321 -43.22 -20.86 -10.41
N LYS A 322 -44.27 -20.18 -9.91
CA LYS A 322 -45.64 -20.70 -10.00
C LYS A 322 -46.21 -20.27 -11.35
N LYS A 323 -46.81 -21.24 -12.06
CA LYS A 323 -47.44 -21.08 -13.38
C LYS A 323 -48.32 -19.83 -13.44
N PHE A 324 -48.13 -19.00 -14.46
CA PHE A 324 -48.94 -17.82 -14.75
C PHE A 324 -50.43 -18.21 -14.89
N PRO A 325 -51.38 -17.45 -14.31
CA PRO A 325 -52.81 -17.67 -14.53
C PRO A 325 -53.21 -17.19 -15.94
N PRO A 326 -54.23 -17.80 -16.57
CA PRO A 326 -54.65 -17.44 -17.93
C PRO A 326 -55.34 -16.06 -17.98
N GLU A 327 -55.27 -15.44 -19.16
CA GLU A 327 -55.76 -14.07 -19.44
C GLU A 327 -57.24 -13.87 -19.09
N HIS A 328 -57.52 -12.96 -18.15
CA HIS A 328 -58.87 -12.43 -17.92
C HIS A 328 -58.98 -11.00 -18.45
N LYS A 329 -59.99 -10.75 -19.30
CA LYS A 329 -60.29 -9.43 -19.89
C LYS A 329 -60.64 -8.40 -18.80
N TRP A 330 -59.73 -7.46 -18.55
CA TRP A 330 -59.91 -6.35 -17.62
C TRP A 330 -60.98 -5.35 -18.10
N LYS A 331 -61.94 -5.00 -17.24
CA LYS A 331 -62.85 -3.85 -17.41
C LYS A 331 -62.36 -2.71 -16.51
N GLY A 332 -62.01 -1.57 -17.10
CA GLY A 332 -61.21 -0.51 -16.47
C GLY A 332 -61.87 0.29 -15.35
N HIS A 333 -61.01 0.89 -14.51
CA HIS A 333 -61.36 1.97 -13.58
C HIS A 333 -61.10 3.35 -14.25
N LYS A 334 -62.04 4.29 -14.11
CA LYS A 334 -61.93 5.66 -14.62
C LYS A 334 -60.94 6.51 -13.80
N PRO A 335 -60.18 7.43 -14.42
CA PRO A 335 -59.23 8.28 -13.71
C PRO A 335 -59.93 9.41 -12.93
N ILE A 336 -59.36 9.74 -11.76
CA ILE A 336 -59.79 10.80 -10.84
C ILE A 336 -59.33 12.17 -11.39
N LYS A 337 -60.23 13.16 -11.43
CA LYS A 337 -59.96 14.54 -11.90
C LYS A 337 -59.07 15.31 -10.91
N LYS A 338 -58.07 16.04 -11.41
CA LYS A 338 -57.27 17.02 -10.65
C LYS A 338 -58.06 18.30 -10.39
N GLU A 339 -58.16 18.72 -9.14
CA GLU A 339 -58.66 20.04 -8.71
C GLU A 339 -57.60 21.14 -8.98
N LYS A 340 -58.07 22.32 -9.41
CA LYS A 340 -57.28 23.54 -9.61
C LYS A 340 -57.36 24.38 -8.32
N SER A 341 -56.22 24.79 -7.77
CA SER A 341 -56.17 25.86 -6.76
C SER A 341 -55.66 27.16 -7.38
N GLU A 342 -56.41 28.22 -7.11
CA GLU A 342 -56.30 29.58 -7.62
C GLU A 342 -55.09 30.35 -7.05
N THR A 343 -54.46 31.18 -7.89
CA THR A 343 -53.84 32.43 -7.44
C THR A 343 -54.10 33.50 -8.50
N ASN A 344 -54.78 34.56 -8.09
CA ASN A 344 -55.27 35.66 -8.92
C ASN A 344 -54.42 36.92 -8.69
N ASN A 345 -54.03 37.55 -9.81
CA ASN A 345 -53.78 38.98 -10.06
C ASN A 345 -52.71 39.78 -9.29
N THR A 346 -51.84 40.47 -10.05
CA THR A 346 -52.02 41.93 -10.31
C THR A 346 -51.12 42.51 -11.43
N LYS A 347 -51.78 43.21 -12.39
CA LYS A 347 -51.41 44.42 -13.18
C LYS A 347 -50.35 44.32 -14.31
N LYS A 348 -50.68 44.54 -15.60
CA LYS A 348 -50.94 45.83 -16.35
C LYS A 348 -49.72 46.75 -16.24
N GLU A 349 -49.04 47.23 -17.28
CA GLU A 349 -49.37 47.94 -18.54
C GLU A 349 -47.97 48.31 -19.14
N GLU A 350 -47.63 48.19 -20.43
CA GLU A 350 -47.70 49.21 -21.51
C GLU A 350 -46.77 48.68 -22.64
N LYS A 351 -47.26 48.44 -23.86
CA LYS A 351 -47.20 49.33 -25.04
C LYS A 351 -45.80 49.57 -25.64
N ASP A 352 -45.70 49.13 -26.90
CA ASP A 352 -44.93 49.65 -28.03
C ASP A 352 -44.25 51.03 -27.83
N GLU A 353 -42.95 51.11 -28.14
CA GLU A 353 -42.41 51.94 -29.24
C GLU A 353 -40.86 51.97 -29.26
N LYS A 354 -40.33 51.80 -30.48
CA LYS A 354 -39.00 52.14 -31.03
C LYS A 354 -37.81 51.20 -30.84
#